data_AF-A0AAV5TNY6-F1
#
_entry.id   AF-A0AAV5TNY6-F1
#
_cell.length_a   1.000
_cell.length_b   1.000
_cell.length_c   1.000
_cell.angle_alpha   90.00
_cell.angle_beta   90.00
_cell.angle_gamma   90.00
#
_symmetry.space_group_name_H-M   'P 1'
#
loop_
_entity.id
_entity.type
_entity.pdbx_description
1 polymer ?
#
loop_
_entity_poly.entity_id
_entity_poly.type
_entity_poly.pdbx_seq_one_letter_code
_entity_poly.pdbx_strand_id
1 'polypeptide(L)'
;ISMDDIPQSTLTGQGVVYVLAVAFNLLLLYFSLFGQRMPYRAVRWHILNVSVWNIVSTVFYSSYGDHTPWMNYMHNANVEHYYGYIKQFCFTTFHNGMILVFIESLIVFFIPSLDNSFLFSMFWLFLICGLANATLLFTFLARVRPFTLLFSRKVNAMFWYDPISLYQVSLVVIFTHSFVIYLIAFI
;
A
#
# COMPACT_ATOMS: atom_id res chain seq x y z
N ILE A 1 25.25 3.89 7.46
CA ILE A 1 25.24 4.24 8.89
C ILE A 1 25.25 2.90 9.60
N SER A 2 26.32 2.56 10.31
CA SER A 2 26.34 1.34 11.14
C SER A 2 25.28 1.48 12.22
N MET A 3 24.44 0.45 12.42
CA MET A 3 23.40 0.45 13.47
C MET A 3 24.00 0.51 14.89
N ASP A 4 25.31 0.36 15.03
CA ASP A 4 26.04 0.36 16.30
C ASP A 4 25.97 1.68 17.08
N ASP A 5 25.48 2.77 16.47
CA ASP A 5 25.39 4.09 17.11
C ASP A 5 24.01 4.43 17.70
N ILE A 6 22.99 3.58 17.56
CA ILE A 6 21.63 3.90 18.07
C ILE A 6 21.47 3.34 19.50
N PRO A 7 21.19 4.19 20.52
CA PRO A 7 20.97 3.72 21.88
C PRO A 7 19.81 2.69 21.96
N GLN A 8 20.00 1.60 22.73
CA GLN A 8 18.97 0.56 22.90
C GLN A 8 17.63 1.09 23.43
N SER A 9 17.65 2.18 24.21
CA SER A 9 16.44 2.88 24.66
C SER A 9 15.62 3.45 23.49
N THR A 10 16.29 3.99 22.46
CA THR A 10 15.66 4.49 21.23
C THR A 10 15.01 3.35 20.43
N LEU A 11 15.73 2.23 20.26
CA LEU A 11 15.21 1.04 19.58
C LEU A 11 13.99 0.46 20.31
N THR A 12 14.05 0.43 21.65
CA THR A 12 12.93 -0.03 22.49
C THR A 12 11.71 0.90 22.32
N GLY A 13 11.93 2.21 22.27
CA GLY A 13 10.87 3.19 21.97
C GLY A 13 10.23 2.96 20.60
N GLN A 14 11.02 2.67 19.57
CA GLN A 14 10.50 2.31 18.24
C GLN A 14 9.67 1.02 18.26
N GLY A 15 10.09 0.02 19.05
CA GLY A 15 9.31 -1.19 19.30
C GLY A 15 7.90 -0.90 19.84
N VAL A 16 7.78 0.00 20.82
CA VAL A 16 6.48 0.44 21.34
C VAL A 16 5.63 1.10 20.25
N VAL A 17 6.23 1.96 19.42
CA VAL A 17 5.55 2.59 18.28
C VAL A 17 5.01 1.54 17.31
N TYR A 18 5.79 0.50 16.99
CA TYR A 18 5.34 -0.58 16.11
C TYR A 18 4.17 -1.36 16.70
N VAL A 19 4.21 -1.69 17.99
CA VAL A 19 3.11 -2.39 18.68
C VAL A 19 1.83 -1.55 18.65
N LEU A 20 1.93 -0.25 18.96
CA LEU A 20 0.79 0.67 18.91
C LEU A 20 0.26 0.81 17.49
N ALA A 21 1.14 0.93 16.48
CA ALA A 21 0.75 1.01 15.08
C ALA A 21 -0.04 -0.25 14.66
N VAL A 22 0.42 -1.45 15.01
CA VAL A 22 -0.32 -2.69 14.73
C VAL A 22 -1.67 -2.69 15.46
N ALA A 23 -1.73 -2.33 16.74
CA ALA A 23 -2.97 -2.29 17.51
C ALA A 23 -4.00 -1.32 16.90
N PHE A 24 -3.58 -0.13 16.48
CA PHE A 24 -4.47 0.83 15.83
C PHE A 24 -4.93 0.36 14.45
N ASN A 25 -4.06 -0.26 13.64
CA ASN A 25 -4.47 -0.83 12.35
C ASN A 25 -5.45 -2.01 12.53
N LEU A 26 -5.30 -2.83 13.57
CA LEU A 26 -6.27 -3.88 13.90
C LEU A 26 -7.63 -3.30 14.29
N LEU A 27 -7.64 -2.20 15.06
CA LEU A 27 -8.86 -1.50 15.42
C LEU A 27 -9.54 -0.89 14.19
N LEU A 28 -8.78 -0.27 13.28
CA LEU A 28 -9.30 0.24 12.01
C LEU A 28 -9.85 -0.88 11.14
N LEU A 29 -9.18 -2.03 11.09
CA LEU A 29 -9.65 -3.20 10.38
C LEU A 29 -10.97 -3.72 10.96
N TYR A 30 -11.08 -3.80 12.28
CA TYR A 30 -12.32 -4.14 12.98
C TYR A 30 -13.45 -3.16 12.62
N PHE A 31 -13.21 -1.84 12.68
CA PHE A 31 -14.21 -0.84 12.30
C PHE A 31 -14.56 -0.89 10.82
N SER A 32 -13.60 -1.20 9.93
CA SER A 32 -13.88 -1.36 8.50
C SER A 32 -14.71 -2.61 8.18
N LEU A 33 -14.63 -3.66 8.99
CA LEU A 33 -15.39 -4.90 8.79
C LEU A 33 -16.76 -4.86 9.45
N PHE A 34 -16.83 -4.37 10.68
CA PHE A 34 -18.04 -4.45 11.53
C PHE A 34 -18.67 -3.09 11.85
N GLY A 35 -18.00 -1.99 11.53
CA GLY A 35 -18.51 -0.65 11.79
C GLY A 35 -19.75 -0.35 10.97
N GLN A 36 -20.82 0.01 11.67
CA GLN A 36 -22.10 0.40 11.05
C GLN A 36 -22.10 1.84 10.53
N ARG A 37 -21.17 2.68 11.02
CA ARG A 37 -21.10 4.11 10.68
C ARG A 37 -20.29 4.42 9.41
N MET A 38 -19.57 3.44 8.85
CA MET A 38 -18.93 3.58 7.54
C MET A 38 -19.80 2.89 6.49
N PRO A 39 -20.52 3.66 5.65
CA PRO A 39 -21.29 3.09 4.55
C PRO A 39 -20.36 2.29 3.63
N TYR A 40 -20.92 1.32 2.90
CA TYR A 40 -20.19 0.45 1.97
C TYR A 40 -19.63 1.27 0.80
N ARG A 41 -18.55 2.03 1.02
CA ARG A 41 -17.94 2.92 0.02
C ARG A 41 -16.49 2.56 -0.20
N ALA A 42 -15.89 3.12 -1.26
CA ALA A 42 -14.48 2.93 -1.57
C ALA A 42 -13.58 3.26 -0.35
N VAL A 43 -13.92 4.29 0.43
CA VAL A 43 -13.20 4.68 1.66
C VAL A 43 -13.08 3.50 2.64
N ARG A 44 -14.16 2.76 2.85
CA ARG A 44 -14.19 1.61 3.76
C ARG A 44 -13.23 0.52 3.28
N TRP A 45 -13.27 0.19 2.00
CA TRP A 45 -12.40 -0.81 1.39
C TRP A 45 -10.94 -0.37 1.35
N HIS A 46 -10.69 0.93 1.15
CA HIS A 46 -9.38 1.51 1.23
C HIS A 46 -8.79 1.42 2.65
N ILE A 47 -9.55 1.78 3.69
CA ILE A 47 -9.12 1.66 5.08
C ILE A 47 -8.82 0.20 5.43
N LEU A 48 -9.66 -0.74 4.99
CA LEU A 48 -9.40 -2.17 5.14
C LEU A 48 -8.08 -2.56 4.47
N ASN A 49 -7.91 -2.20 3.20
CA ASN A 49 -6.71 -2.52 2.42
C ASN A 49 -5.44 -1.96 3.06
N VAL A 50 -5.45 -0.68 3.42
CA VAL A 50 -4.32 0.01 4.05
C VAL A 50 -4.00 -0.59 5.42
N SER A 51 -5.02 -0.92 6.22
CA SER A 51 -4.81 -1.51 7.55
C SER A 51 -4.10 -2.86 7.45
N VAL A 52 -4.51 -3.72 6.51
CA VAL A 52 -3.85 -5.01 6.25
C VAL A 52 -2.38 -4.80 5.87
N TRP A 53 -2.12 -3.96 4.86
CA TRP A 53 -0.76 -3.77 4.37
C TRP A 53 0.14 -3.00 5.34
N ASN A 54 -0.42 -2.11 6.17
CA ASN A 54 0.32 -1.45 7.24
C ASN A 54 0.72 -2.44 8.34
N ILE A 55 -0.12 -3.41 8.69
CA ILE A 55 0.25 -4.47 9.64
C ILE A 55 1.40 -5.30 9.07
N VAL A 56 1.29 -5.74 7.81
CA VAL A 56 2.34 -6.49 7.11
C VAL A 56 3.64 -5.69 7.08
N SER A 57 3.57 -4.43 6.66
CA SER A 57 4.68 -3.48 6.64
C SER A 57 5.33 -3.35 8.01
N THR A 58 4.53 -3.12 9.06
CA THR A 58 5.03 -2.89 10.42
C THR A 58 5.72 -4.13 10.99
N VAL A 59 5.11 -5.31 10.82
CA VAL A 59 5.71 -6.59 11.26
C VAL A 59 7.01 -6.86 10.50
N PHE A 60 7.03 -6.57 9.20
CA PHE A 60 8.23 -6.71 8.39
C PHE A 60 9.34 -5.76 8.87
N TYR A 61 9.03 -4.47 9.06
CA TYR A 61 9.99 -3.47 9.54
C TYR A 61 10.48 -3.72 10.96
N SER A 62 9.62 -4.16 11.86
CA SER A 62 10.03 -4.50 13.23
C SER A 62 10.93 -5.73 13.28
N SER A 63 10.80 -6.63 12.30
CA SER A 63 11.59 -7.86 12.26
C SER A 63 12.90 -7.69 11.51
N TYR A 64 12.91 -6.85 10.49
CA TYR A 64 13.98 -6.83 9.50
C TYR A 64 14.49 -5.42 9.19
N GLY A 65 13.72 -4.36 9.40
CA GLY A 65 14.04 -3.01 8.92
C GLY A 65 15.26 -2.33 9.56
N ASP A 66 15.54 -1.11 9.12
CA ASP A 66 16.69 -0.32 9.57
C ASP A 66 16.71 -0.02 11.09
N HIS A 67 15.59 -0.27 11.77
CA HIS A 67 15.24 0.19 13.12
C HIS A 67 14.53 -0.93 13.89
N THR A 68 15.14 -2.12 13.95
CA THR A 68 14.59 -3.24 14.73
C THR A 68 14.60 -2.91 16.24
N PRO A 69 13.64 -3.43 17.03
CA PRO A 69 13.50 -3.04 18.45
C PRO A 69 14.69 -3.43 19.34
N TRP A 70 15.52 -4.35 18.85
CA TRP A 70 16.70 -4.83 19.56
C TRP A 70 17.89 -4.86 18.60
N MET A 71 19.06 -4.46 19.09
CA MET A 71 20.30 -4.61 18.34
C MET A 71 20.49 -6.06 17.88
N ASN A 72 20.93 -6.24 16.64
CA ASN A 72 21.19 -7.54 16.02
C ASN A 72 19.95 -8.45 15.89
N TYR A 73 18.72 -7.91 15.95
CA TYR A 73 17.50 -8.69 15.83
C TYR A 73 17.23 -9.11 14.38
N MET A 74 17.21 -10.43 14.13
CA MET A 74 16.80 -11.06 12.87
C MET A 74 17.44 -10.48 11.59
N HIS A 75 18.73 -10.14 11.63
CA HIS A 75 19.45 -9.73 10.43
C HIS A 75 19.57 -10.88 9.42
N ASN A 76 19.19 -10.59 8.18
CA ASN A 76 19.39 -11.51 7.06
C ASN A 76 19.68 -10.69 5.81
N ALA A 77 20.95 -10.69 5.38
CA ALA A 77 21.43 -9.95 4.22
C ALA A 77 20.64 -10.25 2.92
N ASN A 78 20.07 -11.45 2.79
CA ASN A 78 19.25 -11.80 1.63
C ASN A 78 17.89 -11.10 1.64
N VAL A 79 17.35 -10.77 2.82
CA VAL A 79 16.07 -10.08 3.00
C VAL A 79 16.30 -8.56 2.98
N GLU A 80 17.42 -8.09 3.53
CA GLU A 80 17.85 -6.67 3.54
C GLU A 80 17.86 -6.04 2.16
N HIS A 81 18.31 -6.78 1.15
CA HIS A 81 18.26 -6.34 -0.25
C HIS A 81 16.84 -5.97 -0.73
N TYR A 82 15.78 -6.53 -0.13
CA TYR A 82 14.40 -6.30 -0.55
C TYR A 82 13.67 -5.20 0.22
N TYR A 83 14.28 -4.58 1.22
CA TYR A 83 13.60 -3.61 2.11
C TYR A 83 13.05 -2.39 1.38
N GLY A 84 13.85 -1.81 0.48
CA GLY A 84 13.41 -0.66 -0.32
C GLY A 84 12.18 -0.99 -1.16
N TYR A 85 12.13 -2.18 -1.75
CA TYR A 85 11.01 -2.62 -2.58
C TYR A 85 9.76 -2.91 -1.77
N ILE A 86 9.90 -3.52 -0.58
CA ILE A 86 8.76 -3.76 0.31
C ILE A 86 8.20 -2.44 0.85
N LYS A 87 9.07 -1.44 1.11
CA LYS A 87 8.66 -0.07 1.46
C LYS A 87 7.80 0.53 0.38
N GLN A 88 8.33 0.46 -0.84
CA GLN A 88 7.69 1.03 -1.99
C GLN A 88 6.37 0.33 -2.29
N PHE A 89 6.30 -0.99 -2.13
CA PHE A 89 5.07 -1.76 -2.23
C PHE A 89 4.01 -1.22 -1.26
N CYS A 90 4.30 -1.24 0.05
CA CYS A 90 3.32 -0.83 1.06
C CYS A 90 2.89 0.63 0.88
N PHE A 91 3.82 1.52 0.54
CA PHE A 91 3.53 2.92 0.25
C PHE A 91 2.65 3.09 -0.99
N THR A 92 2.90 2.34 -2.07
CA THR A 92 2.08 2.41 -3.30
C THR A 92 0.65 1.95 -3.05
N THR A 93 0.45 0.92 -2.21
CA THR A 93 -0.89 0.44 -1.88
C THR A 93 -1.77 1.53 -1.27
N PHE A 94 -1.18 2.41 -0.44
CA PHE A 94 -1.86 3.57 0.11
C PHE A 94 -2.29 4.56 -1.00
N HIS A 95 -1.37 4.94 -1.90
CA HIS A 95 -1.66 5.90 -2.97
C HIS A 95 -2.72 5.38 -3.94
N ASN A 96 -2.64 4.09 -4.29
CA ASN A 96 -3.61 3.41 -5.12
C ASN A 96 -5.03 3.57 -4.60
N GLY A 97 -5.22 3.22 -3.32
CA GLY A 97 -6.56 3.27 -2.75
C GLY A 97 -7.07 4.71 -2.60
N MET A 98 -6.21 5.69 -2.28
CA MET A 98 -6.62 7.09 -2.24
C MET A 98 -7.12 7.60 -3.60
N ILE A 99 -6.43 7.26 -4.69
CA ILE A 99 -6.82 7.70 -6.04
C ILE A 99 -8.15 7.06 -6.44
N LEU A 100 -8.34 5.78 -6.16
CA LEU A 100 -9.60 5.08 -6.45
C LEU A 100 -10.76 5.64 -5.62
N VAL A 101 -10.52 5.97 -4.34
CA VAL A 101 -11.49 6.67 -3.48
C VAL A 101 -11.85 8.04 -4.04
N PHE A 102 -10.87 8.77 -4.55
CA PHE A 102 -11.13 10.07 -5.19
C PHE A 102 -12.01 9.91 -6.43
N ILE A 103 -11.71 8.96 -7.31
CA ILE A 103 -12.53 8.68 -8.50
C ILE A 103 -13.95 8.26 -8.12
N GLU A 104 -14.11 7.42 -7.08
CA GLU A 104 -15.43 7.05 -6.55
C GLU A 104 -16.21 8.28 -6.08
N SER A 105 -15.55 9.16 -5.34
CA SER A 105 -16.16 10.40 -4.83
C SER A 105 -16.61 11.31 -5.98
N LEU A 106 -15.84 11.40 -7.07
CA LEU A 106 -16.23 12.13 -8.28
C LEU A 106 -17.47 11.52 -8.95
N ILE A 107 -17.51 10.20 -9.09
CA ILE A 107 -18.64 9.52 -9.72
C ILE A 107 -19.92 9.73 -8.89
N VAL A 108 -19.84 9.60 -7.56
CA VAL A 108 -20.98 9.84 -6.66
C VAL A 108 -21.41 11.30 -6.68
N PHE A 109 -20.47 12.25 -6.85
CA PHE A 109 -20.80 13.66 -7.00
C PHE A 109 -21.71 13.93 -8.21
N PHE A 110 -21.40 13.32 -9.37
CA PHE A 110 -22.24 13.46 -10.57
C PHE A 110 -23.47 12.55 -10.58
N ILE A 111 -23.40 11.39 -9.92
CA ILE A 111 -24.47 10.38 -9.90
C ILE A 111 -24.74 9.94 -8.44
N PRO A 112 -25.48 10.76 -7.66
CA PRO A 112 -25.69 10.50 -6.23
C PRO A 112 -26.47 9.22 -5.93
N SER A 113 -27.24 8.71 -6.89
CA SER A 113 -28.01 7.46 -6.75
C SER A 113 -27.11 6.23 -6.54
N LEU A 114 -25.82 6.31 -6.87
CA LEU A 114 -24.86 5.22 -6.67
C LEU A 114 -24.33 5.10 -5.23
N ASP A 115 -24.54 6.09 -4.36
CA ASP A 115 -23.96 6.15 -3.00
C ASP A 115 -24.35 4.95 -2.12
N ASN A 116 -25.56 4.43 -2.28
CA ASN A 116 -26.07 3.28 -1.52
C ASN A 116 -26.09 1.96 -2.33
N SER A 117 -25.48 1.94 -3.51
CA SER A 117 -25.50 0.76 -4.36
C SER A 117 -24.48 -0.29 -3.89
N PHE A 118 -24.97 -1.45 -3.47
CA PHE A 118 -24.12 -2.58 -3.07
C PHE A 118 -23.19 -3.05 -4.19
N LEU A 119 -23.69 -3.15 -5.42
CA LEU A 119 -22.89 -3.55 -6.58
C LEU A 119 -21.78 -2.54 -6.88
N PHE A 120 -22.10 -1.25 -6.79
CA PHE A 120 -21.10 -0.19 -6.95
C PHE A 120 -20.02 -0.28 -5.88
N SER A 121 -20.40 -0.57 -4.63
CA SER A 121 -19.45 -0.82 -3.55
C SER A 121 -18.53 -2.01 -3.79
N MET A 122 -19.09 -3.15 -4.20
CA MET A 122 -18.33 -4.37 -4.48
C MET A 122 -17.36 -4.19 -5.65
N PHE A 123 -17.74 -3.38 -6.64
CA PHE A 123 -16.83 -2.97 -7.71
C PHE A 123 -15.59 -2.25 -7.17
N TRP A 124 -15.76 -1.30 -6.24
CA TRP A 124 -14.61 -0.62 -5.60
C TRP A 124 -13.78 -1.55 -4.72
N LEU A 125 -14.39 -2.48 -4.00
CA LEU A 125 -13.67 -3.52 -3.26
C LEU A 125 -12.79 -4.34 -4.22
N PHE A 126 -13.34 -4.78 -5.36
CA PHE A 126 -12.58 -5.52 -6.35
C PHE A 126 -11.43 -4.69 -6.93
N LEU A 127 -11.66 -3.42 -7.27
CA LEU A 127 -10.61 -2.54 -7.81
C LEU A 127 -9.49 -2.27 -6.80
N ILE A 128 -9.83 -1.94 -5.55
CA ILE A 128 -8.86 -1.55 -4.52
C ILE A 128 -8.12 -2.77 -3.97
N CYS A 129 -8.86 -3.78 -3.50
CA CYS A 129 -8.27 -4.93 -2.80
C CYS A 129 -7.80 -6.02 -3.77
N GLY A 130 -8.45 -6.15 -4.92
CA GLY A 130 -8.12 -7.13 -5.95
C GLY A 130 -7.16 -6.57 -6.98
N LEU A 131 -7.67 -5.79 -7.94
CA LEU A 131 -6.95 -5.37 -9.13
C LEU A 131 -5.69 -4.56 -8.79
N ALA A 132 -5.80 -3.50 -8.00
CA ALA A 132 -4.67 -2.63 -7.68
C ALA A 132 -3.56 -3.37 -6.94
N ASN A 133 -3.91 -4.22 -5.96
CA ASN A 133 -2.95 -5.04 -5.24
C ASN A 133 -2.33 -6.13 -6.14
N ALA A 134 -3.11 -6.74 -7.04
CA ALA A 134 -2.60 -7.75 -7.97
C ALA A 134 -1.63 -7.14 -8.98
N THR A 135 -1.94 -5.96 -9.53
CA THR A 135 -1.02 -5.22 -10.41
C THR A 135 0.26 -4.85 -9.67
N LEU A 136 0.14 -4.36 -8.44
CA LEU A 136 1.30 -4.03 -7.63
C LEU A 136 2.15 -5.27 -7.28
N LEU A 137 1.51 -6.38 -6.92
CA LEU A 137 2.18 -7.65 -6.65
C LEU A 137 2.89 -8.17 -7.90
N PHE A 138 2.27 -8.04 -9.07
CA PHE A 138 2.91 -8.37 -10.34
C PHE A 138 4.17 -7.51 -10.58
N THR A 139 4.09 -6.19 -10.36
CA THR A 139 5.26 -5.31 -10.52
C THR A 139 6.38 -5.60 -9.51
N PHE A 140 6.03 -6.05 -8.29
CA PHE A 140 6.99 -6.49 -7.30
C PHE A 140 7.63 -7.83 -7.67
N LEU A 141 6.82 -8.82 -8.04
CA LEU A 141 7.30 -10.16 -8.43
C LEU A 141 8.16 -10.11 -9.69
N ALA A 142 7.90 -9.19 -10.62
CA ALA A 142 8.74 -8.96 -11.80
C ALA A 142 10.23 -8.70 -11.46
N ARG A 143 10.57 -8.34 -10.21
CA ARG A 143 11.95 -8.18 -9.72
C ARG A 143 12.50 -9.36 -8.93
N VAL A 144 11.65 -10.28 -8.48
CA VAL A 144 12.07 -11.39 -7.64
C VAL A 144 12.66 -12.50 -8.52
N ARG A 145 13.94 -12.85 -8.28
CA ARG A 145 14.76 -13.75 -9.11
C ARG A 145 14.06 -15.04 -9.61
N PRO A 146 13.32 -15.79 -8.78
CA PRO A 146 12.58 -16.97 -9.23
C PRO A 146 11.42 -16.66 -10.20
N PHE A 147 10.78 -15.49 -10.11
CA PHE A 147 9.73 -15.09 -11.04
C PHE A 147 10.31 -14.59 -12.38
N THR A 148 11.46 -13.90 -12.36
CA THR A 148 12.21 -13.59 -13.58
C THR A 148 12.66 -14.85 -14.33
N LEU A 149 12.99 -15.94 -13.63
CA LEU A 149 13.33 -17.22 -14.26
C LEU A 149 12.11 -17.91 -14.91
N LEU A 150 10.90 -17.67 -14.38
CA LEU A 150 9.65 -18.22 -14.91
C LEU A 150 9.27 -17.59 -16.26
N PHE A 151 9.56 -16.29 -16.43
CA PHE A 151 9.20 -15.51 -17.63
C PHE A 151 10.38 -15.19 -18.55
N SER A 152 11.63 -15.39 -18.12
CA SER A 152 12.81 -14.98 -18.87
C SER A 152 13.92 -16.01 -18.77
N ARG A 153 14.00 -16.90 -19.77
CA ARG A 153 15.20 -17.72 -19.99
C ARG A 153 16.36 -16.93 -20.58
N LYS A 154 16.17 -15.71 -21.12
CA LYS A 154 17.22 -14.97 -21.88
C LYS A 154 17.07 -13.45 -22.00
N VAL A 155 16.14 -12.78 -21.33
CA VAL A 155 15.92 -11.35 -21.54
C VAL A 155 16.47 -10.57 -20.35
N ASN A 156 17.65 -9.98 -20.54
CA ASN A 156 18.09 -8.80 -19.81
C ASN A 156 17.14 -7.65 -20.16
N ALA A 157 15.88 -7.74 -19.74
CA ALA A 157 14.91 -6.67 -19.87
C ALA A 157 15.33 -5.58 -18.88
N MET A 158 16.21 -4.69 -19.36
CA MET A 158 16.60 -3.51 -18.62
C MET A 158 15.40 -2.56 -18.65
N PHE A 159 14.57 -2.61 -17.61
CA PHE A 159 13.54 -1.60 -17.43
C PHE A 159 14.23 -0.24 -17.27
N TRP A 160 13.88 0.73 -18.11
CA TRP A 160 14.41 2.10 -18.06
C TRP A 160 14.04 2.81 -16.75
N TYR A 161 12.99 2.32 -16.08
CA TYR A 161 12.47 2.79 -14.82
C TYR A 161 12.00 1.60 -13.99
N ASP A 162 12.08 1.67 -12.67
CA ASP A 162 11.59 0.57 -11.83
C ASP A 162 10.08 0.35 -12.06
N PRO A 163 9.60 -0.88 -12.37
CA PRO A 163 8.18 -1.15 -12.59
C PRO A 163 7.25 -0.59 -11.51
N ILE A 164 7.61 -0.71 -10.22
CA ILE A 164 6.79 -0.14 -9.13
C ILE A 164 6.82 1.39 -9.19
N SER A 165 7.99 1.99 -9.42
CA SER A 165 8.12 3.46 -9.55
C SER A 165 7.36 3.99 -10.77
N LEU A 166 7.40 3.30 -11.90
CA LEU A 166 6.69 3.70 -13.12
C LEU A 166 5.18 3.64 -12.91
N TYR A 167 4.72 2.60 -12.21
CA TYR A 167 3.33 2.47 -11.82
C TYR A 167 2.90 3.61 -10.88
N GLN A 168 3.72 3.95 -9.87
CA GLN A 168 3.48 5.11 -9.01
C GLN A 168 3.38 6.43 -9.80
N VAL A 169 4.33 6.68 -10.71
CA VAL A 169 4.30 7.89 -11.56
C VAL A 169 3.02 7.93 -12.40
N SER A 170 2.63 6.81 -13.02
CA SER A 170 1.41 6.71 -13.82
C SER A 170 0.16 7.04 -13.00
N LEU A 171 0.09 6.56 -11.76
CA LEU A 171 -1.02 6.85 -10.85
C LEU A 171 -1.12 8.34 -10.50
N VAL A 172 0.01 8.98 -10.19
CA VAL A 172 0.05 10.43 -9.90
C VAL A 172 -0.41 11.24 -11.11
N VAL A 173 -0.02 10.83 -12.33
CA VAL A 173 -0.49 11.46 -13.57
C VAL A 173 -2.00 11.31 -13.71
N ILE A 174 -2.55 10.11 -13.51
CA ILE A 174 -4.00 9.86 -13.55
C ILE A 174 -4.73 10.74 -12.55
N PHE A 175 -4.26 10.78 -11.30
CA PHE A 175 -4.84 11.61 -10.25
C PHE A 175 -4.87 13.09 -10.62
N THR A 176 -3.75 13.62 -11.13
CA THR A 176 -3.65 15.02 -11.55
C THR A 176 -4.68 15.35 -12.64
N HIS A 177 -4.85 14.46 -13.63
CA HIS A 177 -5.85 14.66 -14.68
C HIS A 177 -7.28 14.60 -14.13
N SER A 178 -7.60 13.60 -13.29
CA SER A 178 -8.92 13.50 -12.66
C SER A 178 -9.25 14.72 -11.81
N PHE A 179 -8.25 15.26 -11.09
CA PHE A 179 -8.41 16.46 -10.26
C PHE A 179 -8.68 17.71 -11.11
N VAL A 180 -7.95 17.90 -12.22
CA VAL A 180 -8.21 19.01 -13.15
C VAL A 180 -9.60 18.93 -13.76
N ILE A 181 -10.04 17.74 -14.19
CA ILE A 181 -11.40 17.53 -14.72
C ILE A 181 -12.45 17.90 -13.67
N TYR A 182 -12.24 17.49 -12.41
CA TYR A 182 -13.13 17.85 -11.32
C TYR A 182 -13.23 19.37 -11.12
N LEU A 183 -12.09 20.07 -11.11
CA LEU A 183 -12.07 21.53 -10.97
C LEU A 183 -12.83 22.22 -12.11
N ILE A 184 -12.63 21.78 -13.35
CA ILE A 184 -13.34 22.34 -14.51
C ILE A 184 -14.84 22.11 -14.39
N ALA A 185 -15.26 20.93 -13.96
CA ALA A 185 -16.67 20.59 -13.83
C ALA A 185 -17.37 21.25 -12.63
N PHE A 186 -16.60 21.81 -11.68
CA PHE A 186 -17.12 22.54 -10.53
C PHE A 186 -17.31 24.04 -10.80
N ILE A 187 -16.61 24.59 -11.79
CA ILE A 187 -16.73 25.98 -12.25
C ILE A 187 -17.97 26.12 -13.15
#